data_AF-A0A1M7FPQ8-F1
#
_entry.id   AF-A0A1M7FPQ8-F1
#
_cell.length_a   1.000
_cell.length_b   1.000
_cell.length_c   1.000
_cell.angle_alpha   90.00
_cell.angle_beta   90.00
_cell.angle_gamma   90.00
#
_symmetry.space_group_name_H-M   'P 1'
#
loop_
_entity.id
_entity.type
_entity.pdbx_description
1 polymer ?
#
loop_
_entity_poly.entity_id
_entity_poly.type
_entity_poly.pdbx_seq_one_letter_code
_entity_poly.pdbx_strand_id
1 'polypeptide(L)'
;MVKAHFENIRHNIIEELDKATEKIVVAVYWFTNQTLFQKLMTKLADGLKVELIIHNDYINNRETGLNFQDFIDKGGDFYFSNTFNPMHNKFCVIDNKILINGSYNWTYYAEDRNRENIMLIKDEQETINAFITEFDRLKSLTEKEDKIRPLTKFEVDEFNLLRARDYLANDIVFQAKATGNKEIIESAFQIAPENIEVQKTAFDLNLTKRYKLKHSIGSSLQHNKYLIIVPKDTYLPVNKTEFVKTVADNQTSSASTIHFGENPIASKNTKFADMKINGLPMKPAGEAKMKYHFTIDIYGNLRMEKFSLDNGVRQVINKKITELLEEEKE
;
A
#
# COMPACT_ATOMS: atom_id res chain seq x y z
N MET A 1 -27.64 -6.59 23.08
CA MET A 1 -26.22 -6.83 23.50
C MET A 1 -25.27 -6.26 22.44
N VAL A 2 -24.31 -5.43 22.86
CA VAL A 2 -23.29 -4.83 21.98
C VAL A 2 -21.89 -5.22 22.47
N LYS A 3 -21.04 -5.73 21.58
CA LYS A 3 -19.65 -6.08 21.87
C LYS A 3 -18.71 -5.48 20.83
N ALA A 4 -17.71 -4.73 21.27
CA ALA A 4 -16.67 -4.19 20.39
C ALA A 4 -15.49 -5.16 20.28
N HIS A 5 -14.91 -5.25 19.09
CA HIS A 5 -13.68 -5.99 18.81
C HIS A 5 -12.68 -5.09 18.09
N PHE A 6 -11.44 -5.11 18.57
CA PHE A 6 -10.30 -4.34 18.03
C PHE A 6 -9.18 -5.24 17.52
N GLU A 7 -9.30 -6.56 17.75
CA GLU A 7 -8.32 -7.58 17.39
C GLU A 7 -9.06 -8.85 16.95
N ASN A 8 -8.40 -9.73 16.19
CA ASN A 8 -8.96 -10.97 15.66
C ASN A 8 -10.33 -10.76 14.96
N ILE A 9 -10.47 -9.64 14.24
CA ILE A 9 -11.75 -9.19 13.69
C ILE A 9 -12.29 -10.21 12.68
N ARG A 10 -11.45 -10.67 11.75
CA ARG A 10 -11.83 -11.73 10.79
C ARG A 10 -12.36 -12.98 11.48
N HIS A 11 -11.72 -13.42 12.56
CA HIS A 11 -12.15 -14.61 13.30
C HIS A 11 -13.54 -14.43 13.92
N ASN A 12 -13.79 -13.29 14.57
CA ASN A 12 -15.11 -12.99 15.14
C ASN A 12 -16.21 -12.89 14.06
N ILE A 13 -15.89 -12.34 12.88
CA ILE A 13 -16.82 -12.33 11.74
C ILE A 13 -17.14 -13.77 11.30
N ILE A 14 -16.12 -14.62 11.14
CA ILE A 14 -16.30 -16.02 10.73
C ILE A 14 -17.17 -16.79 11.74
N GLU A 15 -16.93 -16.63 13.05
CA GLU A 15 -17.71 -17.30 14.09
C GLU A 15 -19.20 -16.93 14.07
N GLU A 16 -19.54 -15.72 13.63
CA GLU A 16 -20.93 -15.28 13.52
C GLU A 16 -21.55 -15.72 12.19
N LEU A 17 -20.78 -15.68 11.09
CA LEU A 17 -21.19 -16.27 9.82
C LEU A 17 -21.47 -17.78 9.95
N ASP A 18 -20.67 -18.49 10.74
CA ASP A 18 -20.86 -19.94 10.97
C ASP A 18 -22.21 -20.27 11.62
N LYS A 19 -22.77 -19.34 12.41
CA LYS A 19 -24.07 -19.48 13.07
C LYS A 19 -25.27 -19.11 12.17
N ALA A 20 -25.03 -18.56 10.98
CA ALA A 20 -26.08 -18.15 10.06
C ALA A 20 -26.93 -19.34 9.60
N THR A 21 -28.23 -19.12 9.44
CA THR A 21 -29.24 -20.15 9.12
C THR A 21 -30.19 -19.79 7.98
N GLU A 22 -30.34 -18.51 7.63
CA GLU A 22 -31.35 -18.05 6.67
C GLU A 22 -30.78 -17.09 5.63
N LYS A 23 -30.26 -15.93 6.08
CA LYS A 23 -29.90 -14.83 5.19
C LYS A 23 -28.67 -14.09 5.70
N ILE A 24 -27.74 -13.80 4.80
CA ILE A 24 -26.59 -12.94 5.06
C ILE A 24 -26.62 -11.79 4.05
N VAL A 25 -26.53 -10.55 4.53
CA VAL A 25 -26.33 -9.38 3.66
C VAL A 25 -25.04 -8.68 4.05
N VAL A 26 -24.22 -8.35 3.06
CA VAL A 26 -22.90 -7.75 3.26
C VAL A 26 -22.77 -6.50 2.40
N ALA A 27 -22.52 -5.35 3.02
CA ALA A 27 -22.20 -4.10 2.34
C ALA A 27 -20.85 -3.60 2.85
N VAL A 28 -19.79 -3.84 2.08
CA VAL A 28 -18.42 -3.45 2.42
C VAL A 28 -17.75 -2.73 1.26
N TYR A 29 -17.03 -1.65 1.56
CA TYR A 29 -16.39 -0.86 0.49
C TYR A 29 -15.35 -1.67 -0.27
N TRP A 30 -14.41 -2.31 0.44
CA TRP A 30 -13.40 -3.19 -0.15
C TRP A 30 -13.46 -4.61 0.41
N PHE A 31 -13.33 -5.58 -0.48
CA PHE A 31 -13.39 -7.00 -0.18
C PHE A 31 -12.38 -7.77 -1.06
N THR A 32 -11.28 -8.20 -0.44
CA THR A 32 -10.21 -8.99 -1.08
C THR A 32 -9.82 -10.24 -0.28
N ASN A 33 -10.32 -10.40 0.94
CA ASN A 33 -9.96 -11.52 1.81
C ASN A 33 -10.62 -12.84 1.38
N GLN A 34 -9.82 -13.80 0.88
CA GLN A 34 -10.31 -15.08 0.36
C GLN A 34 -10.98 -15.94 1.44
N THR A 35 -10.52 -15.87 2.70
CA THR A 35 -11.10 -16.67 3.79
C THR A 35 -12.55 -16.27 4.08
N LEU A 36 -12.82 -14.96 4.15
CA LEU A 36 -14.19 -14.44 4.31
C LEU A 36 -15.05 -14.74 3.08
N PHE A 37 -14.48 -14.59 1.88
CA PHE A 37 -15.19 -14.93 0.64
C PHE A 37 -15.58 -16.40 0.59
N GLN A 38 -14.65 -17.31 0.89
CA GLN A 38 -14.92 -18.74 0.92
C GLN A 38 -15.97 -19.10 1.97
N LYS A 39 -16.00 -18.39 3.11
CA LYS A 39 -17.04 -18.57 4.13
C LYS A 39 -18.42 -18.22 3.58
N LEU A 40 -18.56 -17.11 2.85
CA LEU A 40 -19.83 -16.77 2.17
C LEU A 40 -20.21 -17.82 1.11
N MET A 41 -19.24 -18.30 0.34
CA MET A 41 -19.46 -19.35 -0.67
C MET A 41 -19.94 -20.67 -0.04
N THR A 42 -19.40 -21.05 1.11
CA THR A 42 -19.91 -22.20 1.88
C THR A 42 -21.36 -21.97 2.30
N LYS A 43 -21.71 -20.77 2.79
CA LYS A 43 -23.09 -20.47 3.20
C LYS A 43 -24.08 -20.46 2.05
N LEU A 44 -23.67 -20.00 0.86
CA LEU A 44 -24.45 -20.18 -0.36
C LEU A 44 -24.67 -21.67 -0.69
N ALA A 45 -23.61 -22.49 -0.60
CA ALA A 45 -23.71 -23.92 -0.87
C ALA A 45 -24.60 -24.67 0.15
N ASP A 46 -24.65 -24.17 1.39
CA ASP A 46 -25.57 -24.65 2.44
C ASP A 46 -27.03 -24.23 2.19
N GLY A 47 -27.30 -23.44 1.13
CA GLY A 47 -28.64 -23.01 0.71
C GLY A 47 -29.11 -21.69 1.30
N LEU A 48 -28.25 -20.94 2.02
CA LEU A 48 -28.62 -19.64 2.57
C LEU A 48 -28.67 -18.59 1.46
N LYS A 49 -29.53 -17.58 1.64
CA LYS A 49 -29.53 -16.41 0.77
C LYS A 49 -28.37 -15.49 1.16
N VAL A 50 -27.42 -15.26 0.25
CA VAL A 50 -26.33 -14.31 0.45
C VAL A 50 -26.42 -13.17 -0.55
N GLU A 51 -26.51 -11.93 -0.05
CA GLU A 51 -26.51 -10.71 -0.87
C GLU A 51 -25.27 -9.87 -0.56
N LEU A 52 -24.57 -9.41 -1.60
CA LEU A 52 -23.29 -8.72 -1.48
C LEU A 52 -23.29 -7.43 -2.31
N ILE A 53 -23.00 -6.29 -1.65
CA ILE A 53 -22.78 -5.00 -2.28
C ILE A 53 -21.34 -4.55 -2.00
N ILE A 54 -20.56 -4.28 -3.05
CA ILE A 54 -19.21 -3.72 -2.93
C ILE A 54 -19.00 -2.53 -3.88
N HIS A 55 -17.88 -1.83 -3.75
CA HIS A 55 -17.53 -0.74 -4.66
C HIS A 55 -16.94 -1.26 -5.97
N ASN A 56 -17.38 -0.73 -7.11
CA ASN A 56 -16.81 -1.11 -8.42
C ASN A 56 -15.57 -0.26 -8.72
N ASP A 57 -14.44 -0.71 -8.18
CA ASP A 57 -13.14 -0.15 -8.47
C ASP A 57 -12.12 -1.26 -8.75
N TYR A 58 -10.89 -0.85 -9.08
CA TYR A 58 -9.83 -1.81 -9.39
C TYR A 58 -9.35 -2.63 -8.18
N ILE A 59 -9.67 -2.23 -6.95
CA ILE A 59 -9.36 -3.04 -5.77
C ILE A 59 -10.26 -4.27 -5.76
N ASN A 60 -11.57 -4.08 -5.93
CA ASN A 60 -12.52 -5.20 -5.92
C ASN A 60 -12.60 -5.94 -7.25
N ASN A 61 -12.67 -5.21 -8.37
CA ASN A 61 -13.00 -5.73 -9.68
C ASN A 61 -11.78 -5.80 -10.60
N ARG A 62 -10.72 -6.47 -10.13
CA ARG A 62 -9.55 -6.82 -10.96
C ARG A 62 -9.58 -8.30 -11.33
N GLU A 63 -8.92 -8.65 -12.43
CA GLU A 63 -8.85 -10.03 -12.93
C GLU A 63 -8.28 -11.03 -11.89
N THR A 64 -7.31 -10.58 -11.09
CA THR A 64 -6.68 -11.39 -10.04
C THR A 64 -7.39 -11.29 -8.67
N GLY A 65 -8.57 -10.68 -8.63
CA GLY A 65 -9.36 -10.46 -7.43
C GLY A 65 -10.14 -11.71 -7.00
N LEU A 66 -11.09 -11.51 -6.09
CA LEU A 66 -12.03 -12.57 -5.71
C LEU A 66 -12.92 -12.92 -6.91
N ASN A 67 -13.25 -14.20 -7.07
CA ASN A 67 -14.07 -14.68 -8.18
C ASN A 67 -15.57 -14.43 -7.92
N PHE A 68 -16.00 -13.17 -8.04
CA PHE A 68 -17.41 -12.81 -7.85
C PHE A 68 -18.33 -13.38 -8.94
N GLN A 69 -17.80 -13.78 -10.11
CA GLN A 69 -18.61 -14.51 -11.09
C GLN A 69 -19.04 -15.87 -10.54
N ASP A 70 -18.13 -16.62 -9.92
CA ASP A 70 -18.47 -17.91 -9.29
C ASP A 70 -19.47 -17.73 -8.13
N PHE A 71 -19.45 -16.61 -7.42
CA PHE A 71 -20.46 -16.27 -6.42
C PHE A 71 -21.85 -16.07 -7.06
N ILE A 72 -21.94 -15.36 -8.19
CA ILE A 72 -23.18 -15.17 -8.95
C ILE A 72 -23.68 -16.51 -9.51
N ASP A 73 -22.80 -17.29 -10.12
CA ASP A 73 -23.13 -18.58 -10.75
C ASP A 73 -23.67 -19.60 -9.72
N LYS A 74 -23.26 -19.48 -8.45
CA LYS A 74 -23.78 -20.27 -7.33
C LYS A 74 -25.06 -19.70 -6.69
N GLY A 75 -25.66 -18.68 -7.28
CA GLY A 75 -26.94 -18.10 -6.86
C GLY A 75 -26.85 -16.94 -5.87
N GLY A 76 -25.66 -16.39 -5.64
CA GLY A 76 -25.50 -15.18 -4.84
C GLY A 76 -26.07 -13.94 -5.53
N ASP A 77 -26.71 -13.06 -4.75
CA ASP A 77 -27.16 -11.76 -5.26
C ASP A 77 -26.01 -10.75 -5.14
N PHE A 78 -25.43 -10.32 -6.27
CA PHE A 78 -24.27 -9.43 -6.28
C PHE A 78 -24.61 -8.07 -6.89
N TYR A 79 -24.04 -7.01 -6.31
CA TYR A 79 -24.25 -5.62 -6.72
C TYR A 79 -22.97 -4.81 -6.64
N PHE A 80 -22.80 -3.93 -7.61
CA PHE A 80 -21.74 -2.94 -7.62
C PHE A 80 -22.29 -1.54 -7.35
N SER A 81 -21.69 -0.84 -6.38
CA SER A 81 -21.87 0.61 -6.25
C SER A 81 -20.94 1.36 -7.20
N ASN A 82 -21.42 2.47 -7.74
CA ASN A 82 -20.69 3.29 -8.71
C ASN A 82 -19.74 4.30 -8.05
N THR A 83 -18.89 4.93 -8.88
CA THR A 83 -17.88 5.92 -8.47
C THR A 83 -18.44 7.31 -8.19
N PHE A 84 -19.62 7.64 -8.71
CA PHE A 84 -20.22 8.97 -8.50
C PHE A 84 -20.64 9.18 -7.04
N ASN A 85 -21.19 8.14 -6.39
CA ASN A 85 -21.52 8.13 -4.97
C ASN A 85 -21.04 6.82 -4.32
N PRO A 86 -19.77 6.76 -3.89
CA PRO A 86 -19.18 5.51 -3.39
C PRO A 86 -19.88 5.01 -2.12
N MET A 87 -20.26 3.72 -2.11
CA MET A 87 -20.81 3.04 -0.93
C MET A 87 -19.68 2.73 0.05
N HIS A 88 -19.38 3.65 0.97
CA HIS A 88 -18.26 3.49 1.91
C HIS A 88 -18.63 2.75 3.22
N ASN A 89 -19.72 2.00 3.24
CA ASN A 89 -20.12 1.22 4.41
C ASN A 89 -19.19 0.02 4.63
N LYS A 90 -19.18 -0.51 5.86
CA LYS A 90 -18.61 -1.82 6.21
C LYS A 90 -19.50 -2.50 7.25
N PHE A 91 -20.59 -3.08 6.79
CA PHE A 91 -21.48 -3.84 7.65
C PHE A 91 -21.90 -5.18 7.03
N CYS A 92 -22.31 -6.09 7.92
CA CYS A 92 -22.90 -7.37 7.61
C CYS A 92 -24.09 -7.60 8.54
N VAL A 93 -25.22 -8.03 8.01
CA VAL A 93 -26.36 -8.46 8.81
C VAL A 93 -26.64 -9.94 8.54
N ILE A 94 -26.82 -10.70 9.63
CA ILE A 94 -27.04 -12.15 9.60
C ILE A 94 -28.40 -12.44 10.24
N ASP A 95 -29.24 -13.18 9.51
CA ASP A 95 -30.57 -13.68 9.88
C ASP A 95 -31.49 -12.61 10.48
N ASN A 96 -31.32 -11.35 10.06
CA ASN A 96 -32.01 -10.17 10.62
C ASN A 96 -31.89 -10.02 12.15
N LYS A 97 -30.88 -10.64 12.76
CA LYS A 97 -30.70 -10.75 14.23
C LYS A 97 -29.35 -10.26 14.71
N ILE A 98 -28.35 -10.28 13.85
CA ILE A 98 -26.98 -9.92 14.19
C ILE A 98 -26.51 -8.87 13.19
N LEU A 99 -26.05 -7.73 13.70
CA LEU A 99 -25.39 -6.69 12.93
C LEU A 99 -23.91 -6.67 13.31
N ILE A 100 -23.04 -6.73 12.31
CA ILE A 100 -21.61 -6.45 12.43
C ILE A 100 -21.37 -5.15 11.68
N ASN A 101 -20.86 -4.12 12.34
CA ASN A 101 -20.57 -2.82 11.71
C ASN A 101 -19.30 -2.19 12.27
N GLY A 102 -18.50 -1.54 11.43
CA GLY A 102 -17.31 -0.84 11.89
C GLY A 102 -16.49 -0.19 10.78
N SER A 103 -15.20 -0.04 11.02
CA SER A 103 -14.24 0.52 10.05
C SER A 103 -13.63 -0.54 9.13
N TYR A 104 -13.71 -1.81 9.54
CA TYR A 104 -13.02 -2.94 8.94
C TYR A 104 -13.51 -3.29 7.53
N ASN A 105 -12.72 -2.96 6.51
CA ASN A 105 -12.87 -3.53 5.17
C ASN A 105 -12.48 -5.02 5.19
N TRP A 106 -13.07 -5.83 4.33
CA TRP A 106 -12.81 -7.28 4.30
C TRP A 106 -11.57 -7.58 3.44
N THR A 107 -10.42 -7.02 3.83
CA THR A 107 -9.16 -7.06 3.09
C THR A 107 -8.04 -7.64 3.95
N TYR A 108 -6.93 -8.08 3.35
CA TYR A 108 -5.76 -8.53 4.11
C TYR A 108 -5.05 -7.35 4.79
N TYR A 109 -5.01 -6.20 4.12
CA TYR A 109 -4.40 -5.01 4.69
C TYR A 109 -5.13 -4.50 5.94
N ALA A 110 -6.46 -4.58 5.96
CA ALA A 110 -7.27 -4.22 7.13
C ALA A 110 -6.98 -5.13 8.33
N GLU A 111 -6.84 -6.45 8.09
CA GLU A 111 -6.55 -7.44 9.14
C GLU A 111 -5.15 -7.28 9.75
N ASP A 112 -4.13 -7.17 8.92
CA ASP A 112 -2.74 -7.33 9.37
C ASP A 112 -2.03 -6.02 9.71
N ARG A 113 -2.56 -4.86 9.29
CA ARG A 113 -1.82 -3.58 9.41
C ARG A 113 -2.62 -2.40 9.91
N ASN A 114 -3.88 -2.25 9.50
CA ASN A 114 -4.70 -1.13 9.92
C ASN A 114 -5.10 -1.27 11.39
N ARG A 115 -5.43 -0.14 12.03
CA ARG A 115 -6.11 -0.14 13.32
C ARG A 115 -7.60 -0.05 13.04
N GLU A 116 -8.27 -1.18 13.11
CA GLU A 116 -9.67 -1.32 12.76
C GLU A 116 -10.51 -1.73 13.97
N ASN A 117 -11.82 -1.55 13.87
CA ASN A 117 -12.76 -2.09 14.84
C ASN A 117 -14.02 -2.60 14.16
N ILE A 118 -14.72 -3.51 14.87
CA ILE A 118 -16.12 -3.85 14.60
C ILE A 118 -16.93 -3.81 15.90
N MET A 119 -18.22 -3.56 15.75
CA MET A 119 -19.23 -3.78 16.78
C MET A 119 -20.12 -4.93 16.34
N LEU A 120 -20.22 -5.95 17.20
CA LEU A 120 -21.18 -7.03 17.11
C LEU A 120 -22.40 -6.65 17.93
N ILE A 121 -23.54 -6.50 17.27
CA ILE A 121 -24.79 -6.01 17.84
C ILE A 121 -25.84 -7.12 17.67
N LYS A 122 -26.39 -7.57 18.79
CA LYS A 122 -27.44 -8.61 18.89
C LYS A 122 -28.61 -8.06 19.71
N ASP A 123 -29.82 -8.56 19.49
CA ASP A 123 -31.03 -8.18 20.23
C ASP A 123 -31.41 -6.69 20.16
N GLU A 124 -30.83 -5.92 19.23
CA GLU A 124 -31.15 -4.50 19.00
C GLU A 124 -31.94 -4.34 17.69
N GLN A 125 -33.15 -4.89 17.64
CA GLN A 125 -33.90 -5.07 16.40
C GLN A 125 -34.14 -3.76 15.61
N GLU A 126 -34.37 -2.64 16.30
CA GLU A 126 -34.55 -1.34 15.67
C GLU A 126 -33.31 -0.94 14.86
N THR A 127 -32.12 -1.08 15.46
CA THR A 127 -30.85 -0.76 14.80
C THR A 127 -30.58 -1.73 13.65
N ILE A 128 -30.79 -3.03 13.86
CA ILE A 128 -30.60 -4.06 12.82
C ILE A 128 -31.52 -3.77 11.61
N ASN A 129 -32.79 -3.44 11.86
CA ASN A 129 -33.75 -3.10 10.80
C ASN A 129 -33.38 -1.82 10.06
N ALA A 130 -32.79 -0.82 10.73
CA ALA A 130 -32.29 0.37 10.07
C ALA A 130 -31.17 0.06 9.07
N PHE A 131 -30.25 -0.85 9.42
CA PHE A 131 -29.19 -1.30 8.51
C PHE A 131 -29.70 -2.18 7.37
N ILE A 132 -30.72 -3.03 7.61
CA ILE A 132 -31.40 -3.76 6.53
C ILE A 132 -32.07 -2.77 5.57
N THR A 133 -32.76 -1.77 6.09
CA THR A 133 -33.41 -0.72 5.29
C THR A 133 -32.38 0.05 4.45
N GLU A 134 -31.23 0.38 5.03
CA GLU A 134 -30.13 1.01 4.29
C GLU A 134 -29.55 0.08 3.23
N PHE A 135 -29.40 -1.22 3.51
CA PHE A 135 -28.97 -2.21 2.51
C PHE A 135 -29.93 -2.26 1.32
N ASP A 136 -31.23 -2.32 1.58
CA ASP A 136 -32.27 -2.33 0.54
C ASP A 136 -32.27 -1.00 -0.25
N ARG A 137 -32.03 0.13 0.42
CA ARG A 137 -31.86 1.43 -0.22
C ARG A 137 -30.64 1.44 -1.15
N LEU A 138 -29.49 0.97 -0.68
CA LEU A 138 -28.26 0.87 -1.49
C LEU A 138 -28.48 -0.04 -2.71
N LYS A 139 -29.11 -1.19 -2.50
CA LYS A 139 -29.48 -2.11 -3.57
C LYS A 139 -30.39 -1.44 -4.60
N SER A 140 -31.36 -0.63 -4.18
CA SER A 140 -32.26 0.09 -5.11
C SER A 140 -31.55 1.17 -5.94
N LEU A 141 -30.36 1.62 -5.53
CA LEU A 141 -29.52 2.55 -6.28
C LEU A 141 -28.53 1.86 -7.23
N THR A 142 -28.57 0.52 -7.29
CA THR A 142 -27.68 -0.32 -8.07
C THR A 142 -28.48 -1.31 -8.90
N GLU A 143 -27.83 -1.95 -9.86
CA GLU A 143 -28.42 -3.06 -10.61
C GLU A 143 -27.79 -4.37 -10.13
N LYS A 144 -28.57 -5.45 -10.17
CA LYS A 144 -28.04 -6.79 -9.89
C LYS A 144 -27.12 -7.17 -11.04
N GLU A 145 -25.93 -7.63 -10.72
CA GLU A 145 -24.98 -8.11 -11.72
C GLU A 145 -25.25 -9.57 -12.06
N ASP A 146 -25.33 -9.86 -13.35
CA ASP A 146 -25.36 -11.24 -13.87
C ASP A 146 -24.00 -11.68 -14.41
N LYS A 147 -23.12 -10.72 -14.73
CA LYS A 147 -21.80 -10.99 -15.30
C LYS A 147 -20.76 -9.98 -14.88
N ILE A 148 -19.66 -10.46 -14.31
CA ILE A 148 -18.52 -9.63 -13.95
C ILE A 148 -17.65 -9.34 -15.18
N ARG A 149 -17.32 -8.05 -15.35
CA ARG A 149 -16.32 -7.59 -16.30
C ARG A 149 -15.18 -6.94 -15.50
N PRO A 150 -14.03 -7.64 -15.36
CA PRO A 150 -12.88 -7.10 -14.64
C PRO A 150 -12.42 -5.78 -15.26
N LEU A 151 -12.16 -4.80 -14.41
CA LEU A 151 -11.53 -3.55 -14.80
C LEU A 151 -10.05 -3.79 -15.09
N THR A 152 -9.53 -3.12 -16.11
CA THR A 152 -8.11 -3.04 -16.36
C THR A 152 -7.48 -1.95 -15.51
N LYS A 153 -6.16 -2.03 -15.33
CA LYS A 153 -5.37 -0.99 -14.62
C LYS A 153 -5.45 0.41 -15.26
N PHE A 154 -5.95 0.50 -16.49
CA PHE A 154 -6.08 1.73 -17.26
C PHE A 154 -7.44 2.42 -17.07
N GLU A 155 -8.44 1.72 -16.54
CA GLU A 155 -9.81 2.22 -16.32
C GLU A 155 -10.02 2.85 -14.93
N VAL A 156 -8.94 3.10 -14.20
CA VAL A 156 -8.99 3.65 -12.84
C VAL A 156 -9.06 5.17 -12.89
N ASP A 157 -10.01 5.78 -12.18
CA ASP A 157 -10.21 7.23 -12.10
C ASP A 157 -8.90 7.99 -11.82
N GLU A 158 -8.48 8.82 -12.78
CA GLU A 158 -7.23 9.60 -12.78
C GLU A 158 -7.04 10.46 -11.52
N PHE A 159 -8.13 10.79 -10.81
CA PHE A 159 -8.13 11.73 -9.68
C PHE A 159 -7.95 11.10 -8.28
N ASN A 160 -8.00 9.77 -8.13
CA ASN A 160 -7.81 9.07 -6.84
C ASN A 160 -6.66 8.03 -6.85
N LEU A 161 -5.87 7.97 -7.92
CA LEU A 161 -4.93 6.89 -8.23
C LEU A 161 -3.89 6.57 -7.16
N LEU A 162 -3.31 7.56 -6.49
CA LEU A 162 -2.18 7.30 -5.58
C LEU A 162 -2.61 6.49 -4.35
N ARG A 163 -3.66 6.91 -3.64
CA ARG A 163 -4.06 6.24 -2.39
C ARG A 163 -4.63 4.84 -2.62
N ALA A 164 -5.40 4.64 -3.69
CA ALA A 164 -5.99 3.34 -4.00
C ALA A 164 -4.93 2.33 -4.47
N ARG A 165 -3.96 2.76 -5.31
CA ARG A 165 -2.83 1.91 -5.72
C ARG A 165 -1.95 1.53 -4.54
N ASP A 166 -1.62 2.50 -3.69
CA ASP A 166 -0.85 2.24 -2.48
C ASP A 166 -1.57 1.27 -1.54
N TYR A 167 -2.89 1.42 -1.37
CA TYR A 167 -3.69 0.50 -0.58
C TYR A 167 -3.68 -0.91 -1.17
N LEU A 168 -3.97 -1.05 -2.46
CA LEU A 168 -4.00 -2.34 -3.14
C LEU A 168 -2.64 -3.04 -3.11
N ALA A 169 -1.56 -2.30 -3.34
CA ALA A 169 -0.21 -2.85 -3.30
C ALA A 169 0.12 -3.40 -1.91
N ASN A 170 -0.24 -2.68 -0.84
CA ASN A 170 -0.11 -3.20 0.52
C ASN A 170 -1.00 -4.43 0.74
N ASP A 171 -2.26 -4.40 0.29
CA ASP A 171 -3.18 -5.53 0.42
C ASP A 171 -2.65 -6.82 -0.23
N ILE A 172 -2.06 -6.71 -1.42
CA ILE A 172 -1.40 -7.84 -2.09
C ILE A 172 -0.18 -8.33 -1.31
N VAL A 173 0.61 -7.43 -0.71
CA VAL A 173 1.75 -7.81 0.16
C VAL A 173 1.27 -8.62 1.37
N PHE A 174 0.18 -8.19 2.03
CA PHE A 174 -0.38 -8.93 3.16
C PHE A 174 -1.12 -10.20 2.73
N GLN A 175 -1.72 -10.24 1.54
CA GLN A 175 -2.23 -11.46 0.93
C GLN A 175 -1.11 -12.49 0.74
N ALA A 176 0.05 -12.08 0.20
CA ALA A 176 1.20 -12.95 0.00
C ALA A 176 1.72 -13.50 1.34
N LYS A 177 1.79 -12.66 2.37
CA LYS A 177 2.11 -13.08 3.75
C LYS A 177 1.12 -14.12 4.27
N ALA A 178 -0.18 -13.85 4.18
CA ALA A 178 -1.23 -14.70 4.76
C ALA A 178 -1.36 -16.06 4.03
N THR A 179 -1.10 -16.07 2.72
CA THR A 179 -1.24 -17.27 1.87
C THR A 179 0.08 -18.02 1.66
N GLY A 180 1.22 -17.41 1.97
CA GLY A 180 2.54 -17.90 1.62
C GLY A 180 2.89 -17.77 0.12
N ASN A 181 1.99 -17.23 -0.71
CA ASN A 181 2.21 -17.10 -2.15
C ASN A 181 3.06 -15.84 -2.46
N LYS A 182 4.38 -16.00 -2.57
CA LYS A 182 5.30 -14.90 -2.90
C LYS A 182 5.22 -14.44 -4.37
N GLU A 183 4.61 -15.22 -5.27
CA GLU A 183 4.59 -14.91 -6.72
C GLU A 183 3.78 -13.65 -7.03
N ILE A 184 2.81 -13.30 -6.20
CA ILE A 184 1.96 -12.13 -6.40
C ILE A 184 2.63 -10.80 -6.01
N ILE A 185 3.78 -10.84 -5.33
CA ILE A 185 4.47 -9.63 -4.83
C ILE A 185 4.88 -8.69 -5.97
N GLU A 186 5.33 -9.24 -7.09
CA GLU A 186 5.73 -8.44 -8.25
C GLU A 186 4.56 -7.60 -8.78
N SER A 187 3.32 -8.10 -8.68
CA SER A 187 2.14 -7.32 -9.06
C SER A 187 1.90 -6.11 -8.14
N ALA A 188 2.18 -6.23 -6.84
CA ALA A 188 2.10 -5.11 -5.90
C ALA A 188 3.08 -3.99 -6.30
N PHE A 189 4.30 -4.37 -6.69
CA PHE A 189 5.32 -3.42 -7.13
C PHE A 189 4.98 -2.78 -8.47
N GLN A 190 4.33 -3.50 -9.38
CA GLN A 190 3.83 -2.91 -10.64
C GLN A 190 2.66 -1.95 -10.42
N ILE A 191 1.83 -2.19 -9.39
CA ILE A 191 0.71 -1.32 -9.02
C ILE A 191 1.21 0.00 -8.40
N ALA A 192 2.21 -0.07 -7.52
CA ALA A 192 2.78 1.09 -6.83
C ALA A 192 4.33 1.14 -6.95
N PRO A 193 4.88 1.33 -8.17
CA PRO A 193 6.32 1.16 -8.43
C PRO A 193 7.20 2.20 -7.73
N GLU A 194 6.68 3.40 -7.51
CA GLU A 194 7.41 4.47 -6.82
C GLU A 194 7.24 4.40 -5.29
N ASN A 195 6.39 3.51 -4.78
CA ASN A 195 6.14 3.38 -3.35
C ASN A 195 7.17 2.47 -2.69
N ILE A 196 8.26 3.10 -2.24
CA ILE A 196 9.35 2.40 -1.55
C ILE A 196 8.90 1.75 -0.24
N GLU A 197 7.89 2.28 0.43
CA GLU A 197 7.43 1.75 1.73
C GLU A 197 6.66 0.43 1.55
N VAL A 198 5.93 0.24 0.44
CA VAL A 198 5.36 -1.06 0.07
C VAL A 198 6.46 -2.10 -0.13
N GLN A 199 7.53 -1.73 -0.85
CA GLN A 199 8.66 -2.64 -1.07
C GLN A 199 9.38 -2.99 0.24
N LYS A 200 9.57 -2.01 1.13
CA LYS A 200 10.13 -2.25 2.48
C LYS A 200 9.25 -3.21 3.29
N THR A 201 7.94 -3.02 3.25
CA THR A 201 6.99 -3.90 3.93
C THR A 201 7.13 -5.34 3.43
N ALA A 202 7.22 -5.55 2.11
CA ALA A 202 7.44 -6.88 1.55
C ALA A 202 8.81 -7.48 1.96
N PHE A 203 9.86 -6.66 2.02
CA PHE A 203 11.19 -7.06 2.49
C PHE A 203 11.18 -7.47 3.97
N ASP A 204 10.55 -6.68 4.84
CA ASP A 204 10.46 -6.94 6.29
C ASP A 204 9.66 -8.22 6.59
N LEU A 205 8.70 -8.55 5.72
CA LEU A 205 7.92 -9.79 5.77
C LEU A 205 8.63 -10.99 5.13
N ASN A 206 9.88 -10.84 4.68
CA ASN A 206 10.67 -11.88 3.99
C ASN A 206 9.98 -12.43 2.73
N LEU A 207 9.24 -11.58 2.02
CA LEU A 207 8.51 -11.94 0.79
C LEU A 207 9.33 -11.68 -0.47
N THR A 208 10.52 -11.12 -0.32
CA THR A 208 11.41 -10.79 -1.43
C THR A 208 12.81 -11.34 -1.19
N LYS A 209 13.59 -11.41 -2.27
CA LYS A 209 15.04 -11.57 -2.17
C LYS A 209 15.66 -10.41 -1.41
N ARG A 210 16.78 -10.67 -0.74
CA ARG A 210 17.49 -9.69 0.09
C ARG A 210 18.78 -9.30 -0.62
N TYR A 211 18.92 -8.01 -0.92
CA TYR A 211 20.12 -7.45 -1.53
C TYR A 211 20.76 -6.43 -0.59
N LYS A 212 22.10 -6.35 -0.60
CA LYS A 212 22.89 -5.35 0.12
C LYS A 212 23.78 -4.57 -0.82
N LEU A 213 24.16 -3.36 -0.40
CA LEU A 213 25.21 -2.57 -1.05
C LEU A 213 26.61 -3.10 -0.73
N LYS A 214 27.40 -3.38 -1.79
CA LYS A 214 28.81 -3.74 -1.68
C LYS A 214 29.70 -2.59 -1.18
N HIS A 215 29.27 -1.36 -1.44
CA HIS A 215 30.00 -0.14 -1.10
C HIS A 215 29.05 0.98 -0.64
N SER A 216 29.53 1.84 0.24
CA SER A 216 28.88 3.09 0.63
C SER A 216 28.72 4.00 -0.59
N ILE A 217 27.59 4.71 -0.65
CA ILE A 217 27.30 5.75 -1.65
C ILE A 217 27.19 7.09 -0.91
N GLY A 218 27.81 8.12 -1.46
CA GLY A 218 28.03 9.37 -0.74
C GLY A 218 28.46 10.53 -1.62
N SER A 219 28.53 11.71 -1.03
CA SER A 219 28.85 12.97 -1.72
C SER A 219 30.20 13.53 -1.30
N SER A 220 30.91 14.18 -2.23
CA SER A 220 32.08 14.98 -1.89
C SER A 220 31.69 16.29 -1.20
N LEU A 221 32.46 16.68 -0.19
CA LEU A 221 32.36 17.94 0.52
C LEU A 221 33.62 18.79 0.32
N GLN A 222 33.61 20.00 0.90
CA GLN A 222 34.80 20.87 0.96
C GLN A 222 36.00 20.11 1.56
N HIS A 223 37.21 20.46 1.10
CA HIS A 223 38.47 19.82 1.51
C HIS A 223 38.55 18.32 1.16
N ASN A 224 37.86 17.90 0.07
CA ASN A 224 37.91 16.52 -0.44
C ASN A 224 37.42 15.46 0.57
N LYS A 225 36.61 15.85 1.54
CA LYS A 225 35.99 14.93 2.50
C LYS A 225 34.85 14.16 1.82
N TYR A 226 34.67 12.91 2.23
CA TYR A 226 33.57 12.07 1.77
C TYR A 226 32.46 11.97 2.83
N LEU A 227 31.25 12.32 2.45
CA LEU A 227 30.03 12.15 3.25
C LEU A 227 29.30 10.90 2.78
N ILE A 228 29.33 9.83 3.57
CA ILE A 228 28.52 8.63 3.33
C ILE A 228 27.05 8.99 3.57
N ILE A 229 26.18 8.71 2.59
CA ILE A 229 24.73 8.94 2.66
C ILE A 229 24.00 7.61 2.82
N VAL A 230 24.39 6.61 2.02
CA VAL A 230 23.91 5.23 2.15
C VAL A 230 25.12 4.36 2.48
N PRO A 231 25.22 3.83 3.71
CA PRO A 231 26.36 3.01 4.11
C PRO A 231 26.43 1.68 3.34
N LYS A 232 27.64 1.13 3.24
CA LYS A 232 27.88 -0.27 2.89
C LYS A 232 27.01 -1.21 3.75
N ASP A 233 26.67 -2.37 3.20
CA ASP A 233 25.90 -3.44 3.85
C ASP A 233 24.44 -3.06 4.16
N THR A 234 24.00 -1.88 3.72
CA THR A 234 22.59 -1.46 3.79
C THR A 234 21.74 -2.36 2.89
N TYR A 235 20.68 -2.93 3.46
CA TYR A 235 19.68 -3.69 2.73
C TYR A 235 18.81 -2.81 1.83
N LEU A 236 18.40 -3.38 0.69
CA LEU A 236 17.42 -2.79 -0.20
C LEU A 236 16.04 -3.43 0.01
N PRO A 237 14.95 -2.66 -0.17
CA PRO A 237 14.92 -1.25 -0.57
C PRO A 237 15.27 -0.28 0.58
N VAL A 238 15.76 0.91 0.25
CA VAL A 238 16.13 1.92 1.25
C VAL A 238 15.90 3.35 0.78
N ASN A 239 15.57 4.24 1.71
CA ASN A 239 15.72 5.68 1.52
C ASN A 239 16.62 6.27 2.63
N LYS A 240 17.49 7.21 2.28
CA LYS A 240 18.37 7.92 3.21
C LYS A 240 18.38 9.40 2.92
N THR A 241 18.56 10.18 3.97
CA THR A 241 18.59 11.64 3.89
C THR A 241 19.75 12.16 4.70
N GLU A 242 20.48 13.08 4.08
CA GLU A 242 21.56 13.81 4.72
C GLU A 242 21.41 15.30 4.46
N PHE A 243 21.80 16.10 5.45
CA PHE A 243 21.72 17.55 5.39
C PHE A 243 23.11 18.15 5.26
N VAL A 244 23.24 19.13 4.37
CA VAL A 244 24.45 19.92 4.20
C VAL A 244 24.11 21.41 4.22
N LYS A 245 25.12 22.24 4.42
CA LYS A 245 24.99 23.70 4.51
C LYS A 245 26.01 24.39 3.63
N THR A 246 25.77 25.66 3.30
CA THR A 246 26.75 26.50 2.61
C THR A 246 28.01 26.68 3.45
N VAL A 247 29.15 26.90 2.78
CA VAL A 247 30.47 27.06 3.42
C VAL A 247 31.05 28.46 3.24
N ALA A 248 30.39 29.31 2.46
CA ALA A 248 30.78 30.68 2.19
C ALA A 248 29.55 31.60 2.27
N ASP A 249 29.79 32.86 2.64
CA ASP A 249 28.77 33.90 2.64
C ASP A 249 28.25 34.13 1.22
N ASN A 250 26.94 34.33 1.11
CA ASN A 250 26.25 34.62 -0.14
C ASN A 250 26.48 33.56 -1.24
N GLN A 251 26.82 32.32 -0.88
CA GLN A 251 27.00 31.22 -1.82
C GLN A 251 25.68 30.91 -2.57
N THR A 252 25.64 31.16 -3.88
CA THR A 252 24.44 31.00 -4.72
C THR A 252 24.33 29.67 -5.46
N SER A 253 25.32 28.78 -5.33
CA SER A 253 25.29 27.44 -5.95
C SER A 253 25.99 26.40 -5.10
N SER A 254 25.66 25.12 -5.30
CA SER A 254 26.34 24.01 -4.64
C SER A 254 26.56 22.87 -5.63
N ALA A 255 27.83 22.62 -5.96
CA ALA A 255 28.28 21.48 -6.76
C ALA A 255 28.96 20.43 -5.86
N SER A 256 28.76 19.16 -6.19
CA SER A 256 29.30 18.01 -5.47
C SER A 256 29.38 16.82 -6.39
N THR A 257 30.34 15.93 -6.19
CA THR A 257 30.46 14.69 -6.95
C THR A 257 30.03 13.53 -6.05
N ILE A 258 29.12 12.70 -6.55
CA ILE A 258 28.70 11.45 -5.92
C ILE A 258 29.73 10.38 -6.25
N HIS A 259 30.14 9.62 -5.24
CA HIS A 259 31.07 8.51 -5.36
C HIS A 259 30.51 7.26 -4.67
N PHE A 260 31.04 6.09 -5.03
CA PHE A 260 30.92 4.88 -4.23
C PHE A 260 32.30 4.40 -3.76
N GLY A 261 32.39 3.92 -2.52
CA GLY A 261 33.62 3.43 -1.87
C GLY A 261 33.68 3.80 -0.38
N GLU A 262 34.73 3.34 0.30
CA GLU A 262 34.87 3.51 1.77
C GLU A 262 35.97 4.50 2.18
N ASN A 263 36.67 5.11 1.22
CA ASN A 263 37.76 6.02 1.55
C ASN A 263 37.21 7.34 2.13
N PRO A 264 37.72 7.86 3.25
CA PRO A 264 37.28 9.15 3.79
C PRO A 264 37.64 10.34 2.86
N ILE A 265 38.57 10.14 1.92
CA ILE A 265 38.94 11.11 0.89
C ILE A 265 38.11 10.83 -0.37
N ALA A 266 37.23 11.76 -0.75
CA ALA A 266 36.26 11.56 -1.81
C ALA A 266 36.90 11.21 -3.16
N SER A 267 37.97 11.91 -3.55
CA SER A 267 38.68 11.65 -4.82
C SER A 267 39.42 10.31 -4.89
N LYS A 268 39.52 9.57 -3.77
CA LYS A 268 40.08 8.21 -3.75
C LYS A 268 39.01 7.13 -3.92
N ASN A 269 37.73 7.52 -3.95
CA ASN A 269 36.61 6.64 -4.26
C ASN A 269 36.26 6.71 -5.75
N THR A 270 35.44 5.78 -6.23
CA THR A 270 35.03 5.75 -7.63
C THR A 270 33.95 6.79 -7.88
N LYS A 271 34.22 7.71 -8.80
CA LYS A 271 33.25 8.72 -9.22
C LYS A 271 32.04 8.06 -9.89
N PHE A 272 30.86 8.54 -9.52
CA PHE A 272 29.58 7.97 -9.95
C PHE A 272 28.71 8.98 -10.71
N ALA A 273 28.54 10.19 -10.19
CA ALA A 273 27.74 11.25 -10.81
C ALA A 273 28.15 12.64 -10.30
N ASP A 274 27.78 13.71 -11.00
CA ASP A 274 27.94 15.09 -10.51
C ASP A 274 26.56 15.69 -10.23
N MET A 275 26.43 16.36 -9.08
CA MET A 275 25.21 17.06 -8.68
C MET A 275 25.48 18.54 -8.41
N LYS A 276 24.73 19.42 -9.10
CA LYS A 276 24.79 20.87 -8.98
C LYS A 276 23.40 21.48 -8.90
N ILE A 277 23.20 22.33 -7.91
CA ILE A 277 22.05 23.23 -7.84
C ILE A 277 22.52 24.68 -7.85
N ASN A 278 21.77 25.55 -8.53
CA ASN A 278 22.01 26.99 -8.62
C ASN A 278 20.84 27.75 -7.99
N GLY A 279 21.01 29.05 -7.72
CA GLY A 279 19.95 29.88 -7.17
C GLY A 279 19.71 29.65 -5.68
N LEU A 280 20.75 29.28 -4.91
CA LEU A 280 20.66 29.30 -3.45
C LEU A 280 20.48 30.74 -2.95
N PRO A 281 19.72 30.97 -1.87
CA PRO A 281 19.55 32.30 -1.30
C PRO A 281 20.89 32.82 -0.75
N MET A 282 21.13 34.12 -0.93
CA MET A 282 22.30 34.79 -0.35
C MET A 282 22.11 34.93 1.16
N LYS A 283 22.83 34.11 1.93
CA LYS A 283 22.84 34.09 3.39
C LYS A 283 24.28 33.94 3.92
N PRO A 284 24.55 34.28 5.19
CA PRO A 284 25.80 33.92 5.84
C PRO A 284 26.15 32.43 5.71
N ALA A 285 27.44 32.12 5.73
CA ALA A 285 27.95 30.75 5.65
C ALA A 285 27.28 29.86 6.72
N GLY A 286 26.73 28.73 6.28
CA GLY A 286 26.12 27.74 7.15
C GLY A 286 24.62 27.92 7.42
N GLU A 287 24.01 29.02 6.96
CA GLU A 287 22.57 29.27 7.16
C GLU A 287 21.69 28.68 6.06
N ALA A 288 22.13 28.75 4.79
CA ALA A 288 21.41 28.10 3.69
C ALA A 288 21.64 26.59 3.75
N LYS A 289 20.54 25.82 3.73
CA LYS A 289 20.56 24.36 3.93
C LYS A 289 20.13 23.63 2.68
N MET A 290 20.81 22.54 2.38
CA MET A 290 20.44 21.62 1.33
C MET A 290 20.24 20.22 1.89
N LYS A 291 19.40 19.45 1.21
CA LYS A 291 19.10 18.06 1.54
C LYS A 291 19.47 17.15 0.38
N TYR A 292 20.19 16.09 0.69
CA TYR A 292 20.27 14.90 -0.14
C TYR A 292 19.15 13.94 0.25
N HIS A 293 18.46 13.36 -0.73
CA HIS A 293 17.51 12.27 -0.51
C HIS A 293 17.74 11.19 -1.55
N PHE A 294 18.26 10.06 -1.11
CA PHE A 294 18.63 8.93 -1.97
C PHE A 294 17.65 7.80 -1.70
N THR A 295 17.04 7.28 -2.76
CA THR A 295 16.15 6.13 -2.71
C THR A 295 16.70 5.05 -3.62
N ILE A 296 16.82 3.83 -3.12
CA ILE A 296 17.22 2.65 -3.88
C ILE A 296 16.10 1.63 -3.76
N ASP A 297 15.43 1.33 -4.87
CA ASP A 297 14.35 0.35 -4.92
C ASP A 297 14.86 -1.10 -4.92
N ILE A 298 13.94 -2.05 -4.85
CA ILE A 298 14.26 -3.48 -4.79
C ILE A 298 14.95 -4.01 -6.05
N TYR A 299 14.88 -3.27 -7.16
CA TYR A 299 15.52 -3.62 -8.43
C TYR A 299 16.86 -2.91 -8.61
N GLY A 300 17.34 -2.16 -7.61
CA GLY A 300 18.59 -1.41 -7.70
C GLY A 300 18.49 -0.16 -8.60
N ASN A 301 17.31 0.42 -8.77
CA ASN A 301 17.17 1.76 -9.32
C ASN A 301 17.43 2.78 -8.20
N LEU A 302 18.53 3.53 -8.32
CA LEU A 302 18.91 4.61 -7.42
C LEU A 302 18.40 5.96 -7.97
N ARG A 303 17.54 6.62 -7.20
CA ARG A 303 17.10 8.00 -7.40
C ARG A 303 17.79 8.90 -6.38
N MET A 304 18.61 9.83 -6.86
CA MET A 304 19.35 10.80 -6.05
C MET A 304 18.76 12.19 -6.24
N GLU A 305 18.32 12.80 -5.15
CA GLU A 305 17.87 14.18 -5.13
C GLU A 305 18.80 15.04 -4.30
N LYS A 306 19.11 16.23 -4.81
CA LYS A 306 19.75 17.32 -4.06
C LYS A 306 18.87 18.55 -4.21
N PHE A 307 18.42 19.12 -3.10
CA PHE A 307 17.55 20.30 -3.15
C PHE A 307 17.79 21.28 -2.01
N SER A 308 17.53 22.55 -2.29
CA SER A 308 17.54 23.63 -1.32
C SER A 308 16.29 23.56 -0.43
N LEU A 309 16.48 23.63 0.88
CA LEU A 309 15.36 23.69 1.83
C LEU A 309 14.71 25.09 1.88
N ASP A 310 15.41 26.11 1.40
CA ASP A 310 14.95 27.49 1.45
C ASP A 310 13.97 27.83 0.33
N ASN A 311 14.18 27.28 -0.88
CA ASN A 311 13.41 27.67 -2.06
C ASN A 311 13.04 26.50 -2.99
N GLY A 312 13.33 25.26 -2.59
CA GLY A 312 12.89 24.06 -3.31
C GLY A 312 13.59 23.76 -4.64
N VAL A 313 14.55 24.61 -5.08
CA VAL A 313 15.36 24.32 -6.27
C VAL A 313 16.06 22.98 -6.09
N ARG A 314 15.94 22.10 -7.09
CA ARG A 314 16.38 20.72 -7.00
C ARG A 314 17.04 20.22 -8.28
N GLN A 315 17.87 19.21 -8.11
CA GLN A 315 18.32 18.33 -9.18
C GLN A 315 18.01 16.89 -8.79
N VAL A 316 17.53 16.11 -9.76
CA VAL A 316 17.26 14.68 -9.63
C VAL A 316 18.11 13.92 -10.65
N ILE A 317 18.75 12.83 -10.22
CA ILE A 317 19.52 11.93 -11.08
C ILE A 317 19.08 10.50 -10.79
N ASN A 318 18.79 9.73 -11.84
CA ASN A 318 18.46 8.31 -11.74
C ASN A 318 19.59 7.46 -12.33
N LYS A 319 19.92 6.35 -11.67
CA LYS A 319 20.94 5.38 -12.10
C LYS A 319 20.51 3.96 -11.76
N LYS A 320 20.85 2.99 -12.60
CA LYS A 320 20.82 1.57 -12.24
C LYS A 320 22.14 1.22 -11.56
N ILE A 321 22.09 0.47 -10.44
CA ILE A 321 23.28 0.13 -9.65
C ILE A 321 23.38 -1.37 -9.33
N THR A 322 22.80 -2.23 -10.18
CA THR A 322 22.77 -3.69 -9.97
C THR A 322 24.15 -4.31 -9.75
N GLU A 323 25.19 -3.75 -10.36
CA GLU A 323 26.59 -4.14 -10.20
C GLU A 323 27.16 -3.87 -8.81
N LEU A 324 26.59 -2.89 -8.10
CA LEU A 324 26.96 -2.51 -6.73
C LEU A 324 26.20 -3.32 -5.67
N LEU A 325 25.34 -4.25 -6.09
CA LEU A 325 24.54 -5.09 -5.19
C LEU A 325 25.11 -6.49 -5.06
N GLU A 326 24.93 -7.07 -3.88
CA GLU A 326 25.12 -8.49 -3.61
C GLU A 326 23.84 -9.10 -3.04
N GLU A 327 23.49 -10.29 -3.55
CA GLU A 327 22.38 -11.08 -3.02
C GLU A 327 22.83 -11.76 -1.74
N GLU A 328 22.07 -11.59 -0.65
CA GLU A 328 22.26 -12.36 0.56
C GLU A 328 21.78 -13.80 0.30
N LYS A 329 22.71 -14.75 0.33
CA LYS A 329 22.38 -16.17 0.25
C LYS A 329 21.81 -16.61 1.60
N GLU A 330 20.66 -17.27 1.55
CA GLU A 330 19.98 -17.88 2.72
C GLU A 330 20.86 -18.89 3.46
#